data_AF-A0A2S9GN38-F1
#
_entry.id   AF-A0A2S9GN38-F1
#
_cell.length_a   1.000
_cell.length_b   1.000
_cell.length_c   1.000
_cell.angle_alpha   90.00
_cell.angle_beta   90.00
_cell.angle_gamma   90.00
#
_symmetry.space_group_name_H-M   'P 1'
#
loop_
_entity.id
_entity.type
_entity.pdbx_description
1 polymer ?
#
loop_
_entity_poly.entity_id
_entity_poly.type
_entity_poly.pdbx_seq_one_letter_code
_entity_poly.pdbx_strand_id
1 'polypeptide(L)' 'PEIALRQGKLLASRLLPWARSGHLTVPRSADYVLAPTERGAIDNLRLTEADVPSPDEGYVQVRVEAAGLNFRDVLNVLG' A
#
# COMPACT_ATOMS: atom_id res chain seq x y z
N PRO A 1 32.37 14.70 4.92
CA PRO A 1 31.23 13.82 5.26
C PRO A 1 29.92 14.53 4.88
N GLU A 2 28.92 13.81 4.36
CA GLU A 2 27.60 14.36 4.02
C GLU A 2 26.57 13.94 5.09
N ILE A 3 25.82 14.90 5.62
CA ILE A 3 24.88 14.70 6.75
C ILE A 3 23.60 15.51 6.50
N ALA A 4 22.45 14.96 6.86
CA ALA A 4 21.17 15.66 6.90
C ALA A 4 20.76 16.00 8.35
N LEU A 5 20.31 17.24 8.61
CA LEU A 5 19.73 17.65 9.89
C LEU A 5 18.19 17.66 9.79
N ARG A 6 17.52 16.93 10.71
CA ARG A 6 16.06 16.85 10.80
C ARG A 6 15.63 16.86 12.27
N GLN A 7 14.87 17.88 12.69
CA GLN A 7 14.38 18.01 14.07
C GLN A 7 15.50 17.80 15.12
N GLY A 8 16.69 18.37 14.89
CA GLY A 8 17.85 18.23 15.79
C GLY A 8 18.63 16.92 15.66
N LYS A 9 18.19 15.97 14.83
CA LYS A 9 18.89 14.71 14.57
C LYS A 9 19.79 14.80 13.35
N LEU A 10 21.03 14.38 13.49
CA LEU A 10 22.00 14.22 12.40
C LEU A 10 21.86 12.82 11.78
N LEU A 11 21.62 12.76 10.48
CA LEU A 11 21.45 11.52 9.71
C LEU A 11 22.61 11.40 8.70
N ALA A 12 23.35 10.30 8.75
CA ALA A 12 24.41 9.99 7.79
C ALA A 12 23.97 8.86 6.85
N SER A 13 24.22 9.01 5.55
CA SER A 13 23.89 7.97 4.56
C SER A 13 24.76 6.73 4.74
N ARG A 14 24.17 5.55 4.63
CA ARG A 14 24.86 4.25 4.60
C ARG A 14 24.26 3.38 3.53
N LEU A 15 25.11 2.75 2.72
CA LEU A 15 24.68 1.68 1.83
C LEU A 15 24.29 0.46 2.66
N LEU A 16 23.10 -0.09 2.41
CA LEU A 16 22.59 -1.32 3.01
C LEU A 16 22.23 -2.31 1.90
N PRO A 17 22.29 -3.63 2.17
CA PRO A 17 21.69 -4.61 1.28
C PRO A 17 20.22 -4.28 1.02
N TRP A 18 19.77 -4.43 -0.22
CA TRP A 18 18.37 -4.25 -0.56
C TRP A 18 17.52 -5.28 0.20
N ALA A 19 16.78 -4.83 1.21
CA ALA A 19 15.88 -5.66 1.99
C ALA A 19 14.42 -5.33 1.64
N ARG A 20 13.62 -6.36 1.30
CA ARG A 20 12.18 -6.24 1.00
C ARG A 20 11.31 -6.06 2.25
N SER A 21 11.84 -5.53 3.35
CA SER A 21 11.06 -5.35 4.58
C SER A 21 9.91 -4.37 4.33
N GLY A 22 8.69 -4.75 4.72
CA GLY A 22 7.50 -3.90 4.58
C GLY A 22 6.83 -3.92 3.21
N HIS A 23 7.30 -4.74 2.24
CA HIS A 23 6.57 -4.94 0.99
C HIS A 23 5.46 -5.97 1.15
N LEU A 24 4.29 -5.66 0.59
CA LEU A 24 3.18 -6.61 0.47
C LEU A 24 3.44 -7.59 -0.67
N THR A 25 3.13 -8.87 -0.46
CA THR A 25 3.16 -9.87 -1.52
C THR A 25 2.04 -9.60 -2.52
N VAL A 26 2.38 -9.36 -3.78
CA VAL A 26 1.39 -9.22 -4.85
C VAL A 26 0.93 -10.61 -5.29
N PRO A 27 -0.39 -10.87 -5.38
CA PRO A 27 -0.90 -12.12 -5.94
C PRO A 27 -0.47 -12.32 -7.39
N ARG A 28 -0.61 -13.56 -7.89
CA ARG A 28 -0.33 -13.86 -9.31
C ARG A 28 -1.46 -13.41 -10.23
N SER A 29 -2.68 -13.30 -9.71
CA SER A 29 -3.82 -12.72 -10.43
C SER A 29 -3.52 -11.28 -10.86
N ALA A 30 -4.06 -10.90 -12.03
CA ALA A 30 -4.04 -9.50 -12.48
C ALA A 30 -4.96 -8.62 -11.63
N ASP A 31 -6.02 -9.21 -11.08
CA ASP A 31 -7.03 -8.51 -10.29
C ASP A 31 -6.80 -8.78 -8.81
N TYR A 32 -6.54 -7.70 -8.07
CA TYR A 32 -6.30 -7.73 -6.64
C TYR A 32 -6.70 -6.40 -5.99
N VAL A 33 -6.94 -6.44 -4.69
CA VAL A 33 -7.29 -5.28 -3.87
C VAL A 33 -6.39 -5.18 -2.65
N LEU A 34 -6.12 -3.95 -2.21
CA LEU A 34 -5.49 -3.69 -0.92
C LEU A 34 -6.57 -3.59 0.16
N ALA A 35 -6.54 -4.50 1.13
CA ALA A 35 -7.51 -4.53 2.23
C ALA A 35 -6.86 -4.93 3.56
N PRO A 36 -7.36 -4.44 4.70
CA PRO A 36 -6.96 -4.93 6.00
C PRO A 36 -7.54 -6.32 6.26
N THR A 37 -6.73 -7.23 6.76
CA THR A 37 -7.18 -8.55 7.27
C THR A 37 -7.95 -8.40 8.58
N GLU A 38 -7.48 -7.50 9.45
CA GLU A 38 -8.13 -7.09 10.69
C GLU A 38 -7.94 -5.58 10.87
N ARG A 39 -8.93 -4.89 11.45
CA ARG A 39 -8.82 -3.47 11.80
C ARG A 39 -7.93 -3.30 13.04
N GLY A 40 -7.32 -2.13 13.20
CA GLY A 40 -6.52 -1.79 14.39
C GLY A 40 -5.06 -1.47 14.09
N ALA A 41 -4.53 -1.90 12.95
CA ALA A 41 -3.13 -1.73 12.61
C ALA A 41 -2.89 -1.70 11.09
N ILE A 42 -1.96 -0.84 10.66
CA ILE A 42 -1.51 -0.76 9.26
C ILE A 42 -0.82 -2.06 8.81
N ASP A 43 -0.16 -2.76 9.74
CA ASP A 43 0.54 -4.03 9.48
C ASP A 43 -0.41 -5.16 9.05
N ASN A 44 -1.73 -4.96 9.18
CA ASN A 44 -2.75 -5.91 8.77
C ASN A 44 -3.15 -5.77 7.30
N LEU A 45 -2.63 -4.76 6.57
CA LEU A 45 -2.89 -4.60 5.15
C LEU A 45 -2.30 -5.76 4.33
N ARG A 46 -3.10 -6.32 3.42
CA ARG A 46 -2.68 -7.34 2.47
C ARG A 46 -3.21 -7.01 1.09
N LEU A 47 -2.48 -7.46 0.07
CA LEU A 47 -3.02 -7.55 -1.29
C LEU A 47 -3.67 -8.92 -1.44
N THR A 48 -4.96 -8.93 -1.76
CA THR A 48 -5.75 -10.16 -1.92
C THR A 48 -6.28 -10.23 -3.33
N GLU A 49 -6.35 -11.42 -3.91
CA GLU A 49 -7.00 -11.63 -5.21
C GLU A 49 -8.45 -11.16 -5.14
N ALA A 50 -8.90 -10.54 -6.22
CA ALA A 50 -10.27 -10.06 -6.36
C ALA A 50 -10.86 -10.63 -7.65
N ASP A 51 -12.11 -11.06 -7.59
CA ASP A 51 -12.88 -11.38 -8.78
C ASP A 51 -13.54 -10.10 -9.30
N VAL A 52 -13.34 -9.79 -10.57
CA VAL A 52 -13.84 -8.57 -11.22
C VAL A 52 -14.72 -8.96 -12.39
N PRO A 53 -16.05 -9.10 -12.19
CA PRO A 53 -16.96 -9.45 -13.26
C PRO A 53 -17.07 -8.32 -14.29
N SER A 54 -17.60 -8.65 -15.47
CA SER A 54 -17.92 -7.64 -16.49
C SER A 54 -18.90 -6.61 -15.91
N PRO A 55 -18.74 -5.32 -16.25
CA PRO A 55 -19.60 -4.27 -15.73
C PRO A 55 -21.05 -4.43 -16.22
N ASP A 56 -22.00 -4.06 -15.36
CA ASP A 56 -23.42 -3.95 -15.73
C ASP A 56 -23.65 -2.83 -16.75
N GLU A 57 -24.85 -2.80 -17.33
CA GLU A 57 -25.26 -1.74 -18.25
C GLU A 57 -25.09 -0.35 -17.58
N GLY A 58 -24.42 0.56 -18.28
CA GLY A 58 -24.11 1.91 -17.79
C GLY A 58 -22.82 2.03 -16.98
N TYR A 59 -22.11 0.93 -16.72
CA TYR A 59 -20.81 0.93 -16.03
C TYR A 59 -19.65 0.59 -16.97
N VAL A 60 -18.44 0.90 -16.53
CA VAL A 60 -17.19 0.59 -17.24
C VAL A 60 -16.16 0.01 -16.28
N GLN A 61 -15.32 -0.89 -16.78
CA GLN A 61 -14.17 -1.40 -16.05
C GLN A 61 -12.95 -0.52 -16.34
N VAL A 62 -12.19 -0.18 -15.29
CA VAL A 62 -11.01 0.68 -15.38
C VAL A 62 -9.80 -0.08 -14.87
N ARG A 63 -8.73 -0.11 -15.68
CA ARG A 63 -7.42 -0.56 -15.20
C ARG A 63 -6.74 0.58 -14.45
N VAL A 64 -6.63 0.43 -13.13
CA VAL A 64 -6.08 1.47 -12.24
C VAL A 64 -4.55 1.43 -12.27
N GLU A 65 -3.92 2.51 -12.74
CA GLU A 65 -2.46 2.68 -12.70
C GLU A 65 -2.00 3.35 -11.39
N ALA A 66 -2.87 4.18 -10.78
CA ALA A 66 -2.63 4.82 -9.49
C ALA A 66 -3.96 5.17 -8.78
N ALA A 67 -3.94 5.17 -7.45
CA ALA A 67 -5.06 5.59 -6.60
C ALA A 67 -4.57 6.55 -5.51
N GLY A 68 -5.41 7.51 -5.12
CA GLY A 68 -5.13 8.43 -4.02
C GLY A 68 -5.46 7.83 -2.66
N LEU A 69 -4.67 8.14 -1.63
CA LEU A 69 -4.97 7.78 -0.24
C LEU A 69 -5.66 8.96 0.46
N ASN A 70 -6.84 8.72 1.02
CA ASN A 70 -7.60 9.71 1.77
C ASN A 70 -7.52 9.43 3.28
N PHE A 71 -7.81 10.43 4.10
CA PHE A 71 -7.82 10.26 5.56
C PHE A 71 -8.85 9.22 6.04
N ARG A 72 -9.98 9.10 5.34
CA ARG A 72 -10.99 8.05 5.59
C ARG A 72 -10.38 6.65 5.49
N ASP A 73 -9.44 6.46 4.56
CA ASP A 73 -8.83 5.15 4.33
C ASP A 73 -7.93 4.76 5.50
N VAL A 74 -7.28 5.74 6.14
CA VAL A 74 -6.52 5.54 7.38
C VAL A 74 -7.44 5.11 8.53
N LEU A 75 -8.59 5.77 8.70
CA LEU A 75 -9.55 5.41 9.75
C LEU A 75 -10.11 3.99 9.56
N ASN A 76 -10.39 3.60 8.31
CA ASN A 76 -10.88 2.26 8.00
C ASN A 76 -9.88 1.15 8.38
N VAL A 77 -8.58 1.46 8.37
CA VAL A 77 -7.51 0.52 8.71
C VAL A 77 -7.25 0.48 10.23
N LEU A 78 -7.22 1.65 10.87
CA LEU A 78 -6.86 1.77 12.28
C LEU A 78 -7.99 1.48 13.26
N GLY A 79 -9.25 1.46 12.81
CA GLY A 79 -10.41 1.25 13.69
C GLY A 79 -10.89 2.54 14.31
#